data_AF-A0A9P7VWU0-F1
#
_entry.id   AF-A0A9P7VWU0-F1
#
_cell.length_a   1.000
_cell.length_b   1.000
_cell.length_c   1.000
_cell.angle_alpha   90.00
_cell.angle_beta   90.00
_cell.angle_gamma   90.00
#
_symmetry.space_group_name_H-M   'P 1'
#
loop_
_entity.id
_entity.type
_entity.pdbx_description
1 polymer ?
#
loop_
_entity_poly.entity_id
_entity_poly.type
_entity_poly.pdbx_seq_one_letter_code
_entity_poly.pdbx_strand_id
1 'polypeptide(L)'
;HKVINTVKNKIASEIYEPSSSLYCSKWFTEFKKDGLICIVVHDLQPLNIVIICNSEIPLLIKQLADTFSRQVCYEVFSLFIIFDQHLLSVGSRNLTIFQTLLGIFWLTMLLIE
;
A
#
# COMPACT_ATOMS: atom_id res chain seq x y z
N HIS A 1 7.30 -9.48 20.28
CA HIS A 1 6.21 -9.69 19.30
C HIS A 1 6.64 -9.21 17.93
N LYS A 2 6.55 -10.06 16.90
CA LYS A 2 7.05 -9.79 15.54
C LYS A 2 6.38 -8.57 14.89
N VAL A 3 5.06 -8.45 15.09
CA VAL A 3 4.23 -7.33 14.65
C VAL A 3 4.75 -5.98 15.17
N ILE A 4 5.13 -5.92 16.45
CA ILE A 4 5.64 -4.68 17.07
C ILE A 4 6.97 -4.25 16.41
N ASN A 5 7.84 -5.19 16.07
CA ASN A 5 9.09 -4.88 15.37
C ASN A 5 8.82 -4.37 13.95
N THR A 6 7.89 -4.98 13.22
CA THR A 6 7.48 -4.49 11.89
C THR A 6 6.93 -3.06 11.97
N VAL A 7 6.05 -2.77 12.93
CA VAL A 7 5.49 -1.42 13.11
C VAL A 7 6.60 -0.42 13.48
N LYS A 8 7.51 -0.77 14.39
CA LYS A 8 8.66 0.09 14.73
C LYS A 8 9.56 0.39 13.54
N ASN A 9 9.84 -0.60 12.70
CA ASN A 9 10.63 -0.41 11.49
C ASN A 9 9.92 0.54 10.52
N LYS A 10 8.61 0.39 10.33
CA LYS A 10 7.82 1.28 9.47
C LYS A 10 7.72 2.72 10.00
N ILE A 11 7.70 2.90 11.32
CA ILE A 11 7.83 4.23 11.95
C ILE A 11 9.21 4.82 11.68
N ALA A 12 10.28 4.03 11.82
CA ALA A 12 11.65 4.48 11.56
C ALA A 12 11.89 4.81 10.07
N SER A 13 11.13 4.20 9.16
CA SER A 13 11.15 4.49 7.72
C SER A 13 10.21 5.64 7.30
N GLU A 14 9.60 6.37 8.25
CA GLU A 14 8.68 7.49 7.98
C GLU A 14 7.41 7.13 7.19
N ILE A 15 7.13 5.82 7.03
CA ILE A 15 5.90 5.33 6.40
C ILE A 15 4.70 5.60 7.32
N TYR A 16 4.93 5.47 8.64
CA TYR A 16 3.93 5.70 9.69
C TYR A 16 4.25 6.95 10.50
N GLU A 17 3.31 7.88 10.49
CA GLU A 17 3.34 9.08 11.32
C GLU A 17 2.21 9.03 12.35
N PRO A 18 2.42 9.56 13.57
CA PRO A 18 1.40 9.59 14.60
C PRO A 18 0.23 10.52 14.21
N SER A 19 -0.99 10.08 14.50
CA SER A 19 -2.21 10.84 14.22
C SER A 19 -3.06 11.01 15.48
N SER A 20 -3.87 12.08 15.52
CA SER A 20 -4.81 12.41 16.60
C SER A 20 -6.28 12.25 16.19
N SER A 21 -6.56 11.64 15.04
CA SER A 21 -7.93 11.49 14.53
C SER A 21 -8.75 10.46 15.31
N LEU A 22 -10.08 10.62 15.25
CA LEU A 22 -11.07 9.70 15.80
C LEU A 22 -11.42 8.54 14.85
N TYR A 23 -10.95 8.59 13.60
CA TYR A 23 -11.17 7.54 12.61
C TYR A 23 -10.11 6.44 12.74
N CYS A 24 -10.51 5.17 12.71
CA CYS A 24 -9.61 4.02 12.71
C CYS A 24 -10.12 2.95 11.75
N SER A 25 -9.36 2.68 10.70
CA SER A 25 -9.57 1.56 9.80
C SER A 25 -9.16 0.25 10.46
N LYS A 26 -9.73 -0.85 9.97
CA LYS A 26 -9.34 -2.19 10.38
C LYS A 26 -8.01 -2.54 9.71
N TRP A 27 -7.21 -3.33 10.40
CA TRP A 27 -5.98 -3.90 9.86
C TRP A 27 -5.77 -5.28 10.46
N PHE A 28 -5.00 -6.10 9.77
CA PHE A 28 -4.67 -7.44 10.23
C PHE A 28 -3.24 -7.81 9.82
N THR A 29 -2.71 -8.83 10.47
CA THR A 29 -1.36 -9.31 10.20
C THR A 29 -1.42 -10.62 9.44
N GLU A 30 -0.75 -10.67 8.30
CA GLU A 30 -0.50 -11.91 7.59
C GLU A 30 0.95 -12.34 7.80
N PHE A 31 1.13 -13.64 7.95
CA PHE A 31 2.46 -14.24 8.03
C PHE A 31 2.73 -14.98 6.71
N LYS A 32 3.87 -14.71 6.08
CA LYS A 32 4.33 -15.54 4.95
C LYS A 32 4.63 -16.97 5.43
N LYS A 33 4.74 -17.90 4.46
CA LYS A 33 4.95 -19.35 4.67
C LYS A 33 6.02 -19.69 5.72
N ASP A 34 7.08 -18.87 5.83
CA ASP A 34 8.17 -19.12 6.77
C ASP A 34 7.89 -18.62 8.21
N GLY A 35 6.77 -17.93 8.44
CA GLY A 35 6.44 -17.27 9.71
C GLY A 35 7.40 -16.15 10.12
N LEU A 36 8.46 -15.92 9.33
CA LEU A 36 9.51 -14.94 9.54
C LEU A 36 9.08 -13.52 9.15
N ILE A 37 8.31 -13.41 8.08
CA ILE A 37 7.86 -12.12 7.57
C ILE A 37 6.43 -11.90 8.03
N CYS A 38 6.23 -10.84 8.81
CA CYS A 38 4.92 -10.35 9.22
C CYS A 38 4.59 -9.13 8.36
N ILE A 39 3.51 -9.24 7.59
CA ILE A 39 2.96 -8.19 6.73
C ILE A 39 1.80 -7.55 7.50
N VAL A 40 1.70 -6.22 7.43
CA VAL A 40 0.65 -5.46 8.13
C VAL A 40 -0.30 -4.95 7.07
N VAL A 41 -1.36 -5.70 6.82
CA VAL A 41 -2.35 -5.41 5.79
C VAL A 41 -3.40 -4.46 6.36
N HIS A 42 -3.57 -3.32 5.69
CA HIS A 42 -4.61 -2.34 6.00
C HIS A 42 -5.86 -2.66 5.21
N ASP A 43 -7.02 -2.70 5.86
CA ASP A 43 -8.29 -2.88 5.17
C ASP A 43 -8.70 -1.57 4.50
N LEU A 44 -8.25 -1.41 3.24
CA LEU A 44 -8.60 -0.29 2.38
C LEU A 44 -9.91 -0.52 1.60
N GLN A 45 -10.62 -1.65 1.81
CA GLN A 45 -11.90 -1.88 1.12
C GLN A 45 -12.96 -0.82 1.42
N PRO A 46 -13.16 -0.39 2.69
CA PRO A 46 -14.10 0.68 3.01
C PRO A 46 -13.72 2.00 2.31
N LEU A 47 -12.41 2.23 2.16
CA LEU A 47 -11.88 3.42 1.52
C LEU A 47 -12.09 3.39 0.00
N ASN A 48 -11.84 2.25 -0.64
CA ASN A 48 -12.00 2.06 -2.08
C ASN A 48 -13.45 2.23 -2.56
N ILE A 49 -14.44 2.05 -1.68
CA ILE A 49 -15.87 2.28 -2.01
C ILE A 49 -16.17 3.79 -2.11
N VAL A 50 -15.49 4.61 -1.31
CA VAL A 50 -15.74 6.06 -1.20
C VAL A 50 -14.84 6.86 -2.14
N ILE A 51 -13.64 6.36 -2.42
CA ILE A 51 -12.74 6.96 -3.41
C ILE A 51 -13.33 6.75 -4.80
N ILE A 52 -13.66 7.86 -5.46
CA ILE A 52 -13.99 7.87 -6.88
C ILE A 52 -12.79 7.28 -7.63
N CYS A 53 -12.99 6.13 -8.29
CA CYS A 53 -11.99 5.58 -9.18
C CYS A 53 -11.64 6.65 -10.22
N ASN A 54 -10.40 7.16 -10.16
CA ASN A 54 -9.79 7.71 -11.36
C ASN A 54 -9.71 6.54 -12.33
N SER A 55 -10.63 6.51 -13.30
CA SER A 55 -10.48 5.61 -14.44
C SER A 55 -9.27 6.11 -15.20
N GLU A 56 -8.08 5.63 -14.82
CA GLU A 56 -7.02 5.53 -15.79
C GLU A 56 -7.62 4.70 -16.91
N ILE A 57 -7.88 5.40 -18.02
CA ILE A 57 -8.29 4.84 -19.29
C ILE A 57 -7.46 3.57 -19.44
N PRO A 58 -8.06 2.36 -19.49
CA PRO A 58 -7.30 1.14 -19.57
C PRO A 58 -6.36 1.32 -20.74
N LEU A 59 -5.07 1.43 -20.42
CA LEU A 59 -4.00 1.66 -21.38
C LEU A 59 -4.26 0.67 -22.49
N LEU A 60 -4.47 1.11 -23.74
CA LEU A 60 -5.07 0.27 -24.78
C LEU A 60 -4.19 -0.98 -24.98
N ILE A 61 -4.46 -2.04 -24.21
CA ILE A 61 -3.54 -3.17 -24.01
C ILE A 61 -3.27 -3.82 -25.35
N LYS A 62 -4.25 -3.74 -26.24
CA LYS A 62 -4.18 -4.19 -27.61
C LYS A 62 -3.14 -3.43 -28.45
N GLN A 63 -3.10 -2.10 -28.40
CA GLN A 63 -2.06 -1.33 -29.10
C GLN A 63 -0.67 -1.66 -28.55
N LEU A 64 -0.56 -1.80 -27.22
CA LEU A 64 0.70 -2.16 -26.60
C LEU A 64 1.14 -3.57 -27.04
N ALA A 65 0.26 -4.56 -26.95
CA ALA A 65 0.48 -5.94 -27.39
C ALA A 65 0.81 -6.05 -28.89
N ASP A 66 0.14 -5.26 -29.73
CA ASP A 66 0.40 -5.20 -31.17
C ASP A 66 1.80 -4.62 -31.45
N THR A 67 2.26 -3.66 -30.64
CA THR A 67 3.62 -3.08 -30.75
C THR A 67 4.68 -4.10 -30.32
N PHE A 68 4.33 -4.96 -29.37
CA PHE A 68 5.19 -6.04 -28.89
C PHE A 68 5.23 -7.24 -29.82
N SER A 69 4.19 -7.52 -30.62
CA SER A 69 4.04 -8.71 -31.49
C SER A 69 5.19 -9.04 -32.46
N ARG A 70 6.16 -8.13 -32.65
CA ARG A 70 7.35 -8.31 -33.51
C ARG A 70 8.65 -8.62 -32.77
N GLN A 71 8.63 -8.73 -31.44
CA GLN A 71 9.82 -9.08 -30.64
C GLN A 71 9.86 -10.58 -30.35
N VAL A 72 11.07 -11.15 -30.37
CA VAL A 72 11.31 -12.60 -30.18
C VAL A 72 11.35 -12.99 -28.70
N CYS A 73 11.68 -12.04 -27.82
CA CYS A 73 11.76 -12.23 -26.37
C CYS A 73 11.18 -11.00 -25.66
N TYR A 74 10.48 -11.24 -24.56
CA TYR A 74 10.02 -10.19 -23.64
C TYR A 74 10.57 -10.46 -22.26
N GLU A 75 10.87 -9.38 -21.54
CA GLU A 75 11.18 -9.44 -20.12
C GLU A 75 10.16 -8.57 -19.37
N VAL A 76 9.47 -9.18 -18.42
CA VAL A 76 8.46 -8.50 -17.61
C VAL A 76 9.07 -8.25 -16.24
N PHE A 77 9.31 -6.99 -15.94
CA PHE A 77 9.78 -6.57 -14.62
C PHE A 77 8.60 -6.18 -13.75
N SER A 78 8.61 -6.65 -12.50
CA SER A 78 7.65 -6.21 -11.50
C SER A 78 8.28 -5.10 -10.65
N LEU A 79 7.79 -3.87 -10.82
CA LEU A 79 8.29 -2.68 -10.14
C LEU A 79 7.47 -2.35 -8.89
N PHE A 80 7.29 -3.32 -7.99
CA PHE A 80 6.53 -3.14 -6.73
C PHE A 80 7.00 -1.92 -5.92
N ILE A 81 8.29 -1.58 -5.98
CA ILE A 81 8.91 -0.45 -5.28
C ILE A 81 8.31 0.91 -5.68
N ILE A 82 7.74 1.04 -6.88
CA ILE A 82 7.21 2.33 -7.36
C ILE A 82 6.04 2.80 -6.50
N PHE A 83 5.23 1.87 -5.98
CA PHE A 83 4.11 2.23 -5.11
C PHE A 83 4.58 2.80 -3.78
N ASP A 84 5.58 2.15 -3.18
CA ASP A 84 6.21 2.61 -1.93
C ASP A 84 6.89 3.99 -2.08
N GLN A 85 7.12 4.47 -3.30
CA GLN A 85 7.68 5.80 -3.59
C GLN A 85 6.62 6.87 -3.86
N HIS A 86 5.34 6.50 -4.01
CA HIS A 86 4.29 7.48 -4.26
C HIS A 86 3.73 8.05 -2.95
N LEU A 87 3.95 9.35 -2.74
CA LEU A 87 3.44 10.06 -1.56
C LEU A 87 1.91 10.11 -1.60
N LEU A 88 1.29 9.85 -0.45
CA LEU A 88 -0.15 9.99 -0.29
C LEU A 88 -0.49 11.48 -0.13
N SER A 89 -1.54 11.94 -0.83
CA SER A 89 -2.02 13.31 -0.70
C SER A 89 -2.36 13.62 0.76
N VAL A 90 -1.93 14.77 1.27
CA VAL A 90 -2.12 15.16 2.68
C VAL A 90 -3.59 15.09 3.10
N GLY A 91 -4.51 15.44 2.19
CA GLY A 91 -5.96 15.38 2.44
C GLY A 91 -6.53 13.96 2.57
N SER A 92 -5.90 12.95 1.97
CA SER A 92 -6.35 11.56 2.03
C SER A 92 -5.67 10.73 3.13
N ARG A 93 -4.62 11.25 3.79
CA ARG A 93 -3.94 10.56 4.91
C ARG A 93 -4.85 10.30 6.09
N ASN A 94 -5.84 11.18 6.29
CA ASN A 94 -6.82 11.01 7.36
C ASN A 94 -7.72 9.78 7.19
N LEU A 95 -7.73 9.17 6.00
CA LEU A 95 -8.53 7.99 5.69
C LEU A 95 -7.75 6.68 5.85
N THR A 96 -6.43 6.75 6.03
CA THR A 96 -5.54 5.59 6.19
C THR A 96 -5.10 5.40 7.64
N ILE A 97 -5.88 5.92 8.59
CA ILE A 97 -5.54 5.91 10.02
C ILE A 97 -5.87 4.56 10.63
N PHE A 98 -4.95 3.99 11.40
CA PHE A 98 -5.13 2.71 12.08
C PHE A 98 -4.56 2.75 13.51
N GLN A 99 -5.13 1.93 14.39
CA GLN A 99 -4.72 1.85 15.79
C GLN A 99 -3.84 0.62 16.02
N THR A 100 -2.63 0.82 16.54
CA THR A 100 -1.76 -0.27 17.01
C THR A 100 -1.59 -0.23 18.52
N LEU A 101 -0.96 -1.27 19.08
CA LEU A 101 -0.55 -1.30 20.48
C LEU A 101 0.43 -0.15 20.86
N LEU A 102 1.05 0.53 19.87
CA LEU A 102 1.97 1.63 20.08
C LEU A 102 1.30 3.01 20.01
N GLY A 103 0.05 3.09 19.52
CA GLY A 103 -0.64 4.35 19.27
C GLY A 103 -1.41 4.34 17.95
N ILE A 104 -1.95 5.51 17.61
CA ILE A 104 -2.71 5.75 16.37
C ILE A 104 -1.75 6.33 15.33
N PHE A 105 -1.72 5.75 14.14
CA PHE A 105 -0.84 6.13 13.04
C PHE A 105 -1.61 6.27 11.74
N TRP A 106 -1.09 7.07 10.80
CA TRP A 106 -1.55 7.10 9.41
C TRP A 106 -0.44 6.72 8.43
N LEU A 107 -0.81 6.45 7.17
CA LEU A 107 0.14 6.20 6.10
C LEU A 107 0.51 7.49 5.38
N THR A 108 1.81 7.71 5.24
CA THR A 108 2.38 8.82 4.46
C THR A 108 2.54 8.48 2.97
N MET A 109 2.66 7.19 2.64
CA MET A 109 2.90 6.67 1.29
C MET A 109 1.89 5.58 0.90
N LEU A 110 1.66 5.42 -0.41
CA LEU A 110 0.79 4.38 -0.96
C LEU A 110 1.48 3.01 -0.86
N LEU A 111 1.13 2.25 0.17
CA LEU A 111 1.72 0.94 0.39
C LEU A 111 0.78 -0.13 -0.15
N ILE A 112 1.17 -0.78 -1.24
CA ILE A 112 0.50 -1.98 -1.76
C ILE A 112 1.33 -3.17 -1.28
N GLU A 113 0.88 -3.83 -0.22
CA GLU A 113 1.58 -4.93 0.47
C GLU A 113 1.06 -6.32 0.06
#